data_AF-A0AAE3ZHU4-F1
#
_entry.id   AF-A0AAE3ZHU4-F1
#
_cell.length_a   1.000
_cell.length_b   1.000
_cell.length_c   1.000
_cell.angle_alpha   90.00
_cell.angle_beta   90.00
_cell.angle_gamma   90.00
#
_symmetry.space_group_name_H-M   'P 1'
#
loop_
_entity.id
_entity.type
_entity.pdbx_description
1 polymer ?
#
loop_
_entity_poly.entity_id
_entity_poly.type
_entity_poly.pdbx_seq_one_letter_code
_entity_poly.pdbx_strand_id
1 'polypeptide(L)'
;MIPAATREETTSARCAPEQRGPEQGDTETGVRYVRYRRGEVGESRRSIHVAMCMPDGLLASACGQTFQPGRMEDTTRGMPCLTCVHRLASAERTRASTRLVDEHGEHGLPR
;
A
#
# COMPACT_ATOMS: atom_id res chain seq x y z
N MET A 1 9.53 -50.58 -15.17
CA MET A 1 9.59 -50.13 -13.76
C MET A 1 9.97 -48.66 -13.79
N ILE A 2 9.07 -47.76 -13.38
CA ILE A 2 9.23 -46.29 -13.47
C ILE A 2 9.30 -45.75 -12.03
N PRO A 3 10.32 -44.97 -11.64
CA PRO A 3 10.34 -44.36 -10.32
C PRO A 3 9.50 -43.08 -10.26
N ALA A 4 9.03 -42.80 -9.04
CA ALA A 4 8.11 -41.75 -8.68
C ALA A 4 8.78 -40.39 -8.41
N ALA A 5 7.99 -39.34 -8.63
CA ALA A 5 7.91 -38.05 -7.94
C ALA A 5 9.21 -37.32 -7.51
N THR A 6 9.37 -36.11 -8.04
CA THR A 6 9.59 -34.93 -7.17
C THR A 6 8.79 -33.75 -7.71
N ARG A 7 8.26 -33.04 -6.74
CA ARG A 7 7.27 -31.97 -6.80
C ARG A 7 8.05 -30.64 -6.69
N GLU A 8 7.32 -29.54 -6.87
CA GLU A 8 7.67 -28.19 -6.39
C GLU A 8 8.57 -27.32 -7.27
N GLU A 9 7.95 -26.40 -7.99
CA GLU A 9 8.41 -25.00 -7.94
C GLU A 9 7.21 -24.06 -8.07
N THR A 10 6.59 -23.80 -6.92
CA THR A 10 5.69 -22.66 -6.76
C THR A 10 6.55 -21.41 -6.81
N THR A 11 6.58 -20.75 -7.98
CA THR A 11 7.07 -19.37 -8.13
C THR A 11 6.15 -18.47 -7.34
N SER A 12 6.44 -18.44 -6.05
CA SER A 12 5.84 -17.63 -5.02
C SER A 12 6.15 -16.19 -5.37
N ALA A 13 5.09 -15.41 -5.64
CA ALA A 13 5.13 -13.96 -5.63
C ALA A 13 5.50 -13.50 -4.21
N ARG A 14 6.79 -13.59 -3.89
CA ARG A 14 7.35 -13.14 -2.63
C ARG A 14 7.42 -11.62 -2.69
N CYS A 15 6.97 -10.98 -1.63
CA CYS A 15 7.47 -9.66 -1.26
C CYS A 15 8.91 -9.75 -0.75
N ALA A 16 9.76 -10.44 -1.50
CA ALA A 16 11.19 -10.50 -1.30
C ALA A 16 11.84 -9.78 -2.49
N PRO A 17 12.85 -8.95 -2.25
CA PRO A 17 13.56 -8.25 -3.32
C PRO A 17 14.32 -9.27 -4.18
N GLU A 18 14.17 -9.19 -5.50
CA GLU A 18 15.13 -9.78 -6.44
C GLU A 18 16.48 -9.09 -6.21
N GLN A 19 17.41 -9.80 -5.58
CA GLN A 19 18.71 -9.26 -5.19
C GLN A 19 19.60 -9.03 -6.42
N ARG A 20 19.91 -7.77 -6.73
CA ARG A 20 21.18 -7.34 -7.35
C ARG A 20 21.66 -6.04 -6.70
N GLY A 21 22.78 -6.15 -5.97
CA GLY A 21 23.66 -5.02 -5.63
C GLY A 21 23.50 -4.43 -4.22
N PRO A 22 24.59 -3.98 -3.59
CA PRO A 22 24.68 -3.91 -2.13
C PRO A 22 24.36 -2.50 -1.57
N GLU A 23 24.09 -2.46 -0.26
CA GLU A 23 24.22 -1.28 0.63
C GLU A 23 23.14 -0.19 0.54
N GLN A 24 22.01 -0.39 1.23
CA GLN A 24 21.47 0.53 2.24
C GLN A 24 20.16 -0.03 2.81
N GLY A 25 20.08 -0.13 4.14
CA GLY A 25 18.86 -0.48 4.84
C GLY A 25 17.88 0.69 4.77
N ASP A 26 17.05 0.70 3.75
CA ASP A 26 15.84 1.51 3.69
C ASP A 26 14.68 0.53 3.59
N THR A 27 14.05 0.25 4.72
CA THR A 27 12.72 -0.37 4.73
C THR A 27 11.87 0.59 3.91
N GLU A 28 11.63 0.28 2.63
CA GLU A 28 10.96 1.15 1.66
C GLU A 28 9.58 1.52 2.21
N THR A 29 9.55 2.58 3.01
CA THR A 29 8.39 3.08 3.76
C THR A 29 7.62 3.97 2.79
N GLY A 30 7.25 3.36 1.66
CA GLY A 30 6.63 4.00 0.53
C GLY A 30 5.14 3.69 0.49
N VAL A 31 4.36 4.67 0.01
CA VAL A 31 2.95 4.44 -0.34
C VAL A 31 2.89 3.59 -1.61
N ARG A 32 2.14 2.49 -1.57
CA ARG A 32 1.93 1.55 -2.69
C ARG A 32 0.48 1.57 -3.15
N TYR A 33 0.28 1.42 -4.46
CA TYR A 33 -1.03 1.24 -5.06
C TYR A 33 -1.20 -0.23 -5.40
N VAL A 34 -2.10 -0.92 -4.69
CA VAL A 34 -2.22 -2.37 -4.75
C VAL A 34 -3.64 -2.80 -5.06
N ARG A 35 -3.79 -3.91 -5.78
CA ARG A 35 -5.08 -4.54 -6.06
C ARG A 35 -4.95 -6.05 -5.88
N TYR A 36 -6.04 -6.74 -5.56
CA TYR A 36 -6.05 -8.20 -5.61
C TYR A 36 -5.72 -8.72 -7.01
N ARG A 37 -4.86 -9.76 -7.06
CA ARG A 37 -4.60 -10.53 -8.29
C ARG A 37 -5.90 -11.13 -8.82
N ARG A 38 -5.94 -11.39 -10.13
CA ARG A 38 -7.07 -12.10 -10.74
C ARG A 38 -7.25 -13.47 -10.07
N GLY A 39 -8.48 -13.82 -9.72
CA GLY A 39 -8.82 -15.10 -9.08
C GLY A 39 -8.75 -15.09 -7.54
N GLU A 40 -8.17 -14.06 -6.91
CA GLU A 40 -8.08 -13.98 -5.44
C GLU A 40 -9.39 -13.58 -4.77
N VAL A 41 -10.16 -12.74 -5.46
CA VAL A 41 -11.49 -12.25 -5.04
C VAL A 41 -12.36 -12.05 -6.29
N GLY A 42 -13.67 -11.93 -6.11
CA GLY A 42 -14.57 -11.54 -7.20
C GLY A 42 -14.24 -10.15 -7.76
N GLU A 43 -14.48 -9.93 -9.06
CA GLU A 43 -14.06 -8.70 -9.77
C GLU A 43 -14.60 -7.41 -9.13
N SER A 44 -15.79 -7.46 -8.53
CA SER A 44 -16.39 -6.32 -7.80
C SER A 44 -15.57 -5.85 -6.59
N ARG A 45 -14.62 -6.67 -6.12
CA ARG A 45 -13.72 -6.36 -4.99
C ARG A 45 -12.29 -6.08 -5.47
N ARG A 46 -12.03 -6.06 -6.78
CA ARG A 46 -10.72 -5.74 -7.36
C ARG A 46 -10.57 -4.23 -7.57
N SER A 47 -10.72 -3.47 -6.49
CA SER A 47 -10.38 -2.05 -6.45
C SER A 47 -8.91 -1.82 -6.09
N ILE A 48 -8.37 -0.66 -6.48
CA ILE A 48 -7.02 -0.24 -6.09
C ILE A 48 -7.07 0.38 -4.69
N HIS A 49 -6.23 -0.11 -3.80
CA HIS A 49 -6.03 0.41 -2.46
C HIS A 49 -4.68 1.12 -2.36
N VAL A 50 -4.68 2.22 -1.62
CA VAL A 50 -3.44 2.88 -1.23
C VAL A 50 -3.01 2.28 0.09
N ALA A 51 -1.86 1.61 0.10
CA ALA A 51 -1.37 0.84 1.24
C ALA A 51 0.08 1.17 1.58
N MET A 52 0.44 0.90 2.83
CA MET A 52 1.80 1.01 3.35
C MET A 52 2.25 -0.36 3.83
N CYS A 53 3.54 -0.64 3.69
CA CYS A 53 4.13 -1.84 4.25
C CYS A 53 4.26 -1.68 5.76
N MET A 54 3.73 -2.64 6.50
CA MET A 54 3.83 -2.70 7.96
C MET A 54 5.07 -3.51 8.38
N PRO A 55 5.59 -3.32 9.60
CA PRO A 55 6.78 -4.05 10.08
C PRO A 55 6.63 -5.57 10.10
N ASP A 56 5.40 -6.08 10.17
CA ASP A 56 5.06 -7.50 10.12
C ASP A 56 5.00 -8.07 8.69
N GLY A 57 5.30 -7.26 7.67
CA GLY A 57 5.28 -7.63 6.27
C GLY A 57 3.87 -7.62 5.64
N LEU A 58 2.85 -7.14 6.35
CA LEU A 58 1.51 -6.95 5.79
C LEU A 58 1.38 -5.59 5.09
N LEU A 59 0.40 -5.48 4.21
CA LEU A 59 0.02 -4.20 3.60
C LEU A 59 -1.21 -3.65 4.33
N ALA A 60 -1.07 -2.52 5.00
CA ALA A 60 -2.18 -1.81 5.62
C ALA A 60 -2.66 -0.69 4.71
N SER A 61 -3.94 -0.69 4.36
CA SER A 61 -4.53 0.32 3.49
C SER A 61 -5.18 1.47 4.23
N ALA A 62 -5.29 2.63 3.57
CA ALA A 62 -5.98 3.79 4.10
C ALA A 62 -7.45 3.49 4.47
N CYS A 63 -8.13 2.59 3.76
CA CYS A 63 -9.49 2.17 4.11
C CYS A 63 -9.57 1.26 5.34
N GLY A 64 -8.44 0.85 5.92
CA GLY A 64 -8.36 0.03 7.13
C GLY A 64 -8.29 -1.47 6.85
N GLN A 65 -8.23 -1.90 5.59
CA GLN A 65 -8.02 -3.30 5.25
C GLN A 65 -6.54 -3.67 5.29
N THR A 66 -6.24 -4.88 5.75
CA THR A 66 -4.92 -5.49 5.72
C THR A 66 -4.86 -6.56 4.63
N PHE A 67 -3.76 -6.58 3.88
CA PHE A 67 -3.57 -7.53 2.78
C PHE A 67 -2.28 -8.32 2.96
N GLN A 68 -2.33 -9.58 2.52
CA GLN A 68 -1.13 -10.38 2.33
C GLN A 68 -0.49 -10.00 0.99
N PRO A 69 0.79 -9.62 0.95
CA PRO A 69 1.38 -9.10 -0.27
C PRO A 69 1.36 -10.06 -1.46
N GLY A 70 1.51 -11.37 -1.23
CA GLY A 70 1.48 -12.39 -2.30
C GLY A 70 0.14 -12.50 -3.04
N ARG A 71 -0.96 -12.00 -2.43
CA ARG A 71 -2.30 -11.96 -3.03
C ARG A 71 -2.57 -10.69 -3.81
N MET A 72 -1.63 -9.74 -3.77
CA MET A 72 -1.76 -8.42 -4.36
C MET A 72 -0.82 -8.28 -5.57
N GLU A 73 -1.19 -7.37 -6.45
CA GLU A 73 -0.37 -6.84 -7.54
C GLU A 73 -0.25 -5.32 -7.36
N ASP A 74 0.94 -4.76 -7.59
CA ASP A 74 1.12 -3.31 -7.66
C ASP A 74 0.54 -2.79 -8.98
N THR A 75 -0.36 -1.83 -8.90
CA THR A 75 -0.96 -1.22 -10.07
C THR A 75 -1.61 0.11 -9.76
N THR A 76 -1.48 1.04 -10.70
CA THR A 76 -2.20 2.33 -10.71
C THR A 76 -3.41 2.30 -11.66
N ARG A 77 -3.71 1.14 -12.28
CA ARG A 77 -4.75 1.00 -13.31
C ARG A 77 -5.97 0.25 -12.82
N GLY A 78 -7.15 0.85 -12.98
CA GLY A 78 -8.44 0.28 -12.57
C GLY A 78 -9.23 1.21 -11.64
N MET A 79 -10.32 0.70 -11.09
CA MET A 79 -11.19 1.48 -10.21
C MET A 79 -10.56 1.66 -8.83
N PRO A 80 -10.41 2.89 -8.31
CA PRO A 80 -9.88 3.12 -6.98
C PRO A 80 -10.90 2.75 -5.90
N CYS A 81 -10.41 2.31 -4.74
CA CYS A 81 -11.22 2.18 -3.55
C CYS A 81 -11.64 3.58 -3.08
N LEU A 82 -12.93 3.90 -3.20
CA LEU A 82 -13.45 5.23 -2.84
C LEU A 82 -13.19 5.59 -1.38
N THR A 83 -13.19 4.61 -0.47
CA THR A 83 -12.87 4.83 0.94
C THR A 83 -11.41 5.24 1.14
N CYS A 84 -10.47 4.63 0.40
CA CYS A 84 -9.07 5.05 0.42
C CYS A 84 -8.93 6.50 -0.06
N VAL A 85 -9.54 6.81 -1.21
CA VAL A 85 -9.50 8.17 -1.79
C VAL A 85 -10.08 9.19 -0.82
N HIS A 86 -11.24 8.91 -0.23
CA HIS A 86 -11.91 9.82 0.69
C HIS A 86 -11.07 10.09 1.95
N ARG A 87 -10.51 9.04 2.57
CA ARG A 87 -9.69 9.20 3.78
C ARG A 87 -8.40 9.98 3.53
N LEU A 88 -7.72 9.70 2.41
CA LEU A 88 -6.52 10.44 2.03
C LEU A 88 -6.82 11.90 1.72
N ALA A 89 -7.89 12.18 0.97
CA ALA A 89 -8.31 13.55 0.69
C ALA A 89 -8.67 14.31 1.97
N SER A 90 -9.32 13.66 2.93
CA SER A 90 -9.62 14.26 4.23
C SER A 90 -8.35 14.53 5.05
N ALA A 91 -7.39 13.59 5.07
CA ALA A 91 -6.12 13.78 5.76
C ALA A 91 -5.30 14.95 5.15
N GLU A 92 -5.26 15.06 3.83
CA GLU A 92 -4.59 16.16 3.13
C GLU A 92 -5.26 17.51 3.42
N ARG A 93 -6.60 17.57 3.46
CA ARG A 93 -7.32 18.78 3.86
C ARG A 93 -6.97 19.21 5.28
N THR A 94 -6.95 18.28 6.25
CA THR A 94 -6.57 18.60 7.62
C THR A 94 -5.16 19.17 7.68
N ARG A 95 -4.19 18.55 6.99
CA ARG A 95 -2.80 19.05 6.92
C ARG A 95 -2.71 20.45 6.32
N ALA A 96 -3.43 20.70 5.23
CA ALA A 96 -3.46 22.01 4.59
C ALA A 96 -4.06 23.07 5.52
N SER A 97 -5.15 22.74 6.23
CA SER A 97 -5.77 23.64 7.20
C SER A 97 -4.84 23.96 8.38
N THR A 98 -4.13 22.97 8.93
CA THR A 98 -3.16 23.20 10.01
C THR A 98 -2.09 24.21 9.59
N ARG A 99 -1.50 24.04 8.40
CA ARG A 99 -0.48 24.97 7.89
C ARG A 99 -0.97 26.42 7.81
N LEU A 100 -2.21 26.64 7.38
CA LEU A 100 -2.78 27.99 7.32
C LEU A 100 -2.96 28.64 8.70
N VAL A 101 -3.21 27.84 9.75
CA VAL A 101 -3.32 28.35 11.13
C VAL A 101 -1.94 28.73 11.66
N ASP A 102 -0.92 27.91 11.41
CA ASP A 102 0.46 28.18 11.83
C ASP A 102 1.05 29.43 11.15
N GLU A 103 0.70 29.70 9.88
CA GLU A 103 1.15 30.89 9.14
C GLU A 103 0.45 32.20 9.57
N HIS A 104 -0.66 32.12 10.30
CA HIS A 104 -1.44 33.27 10.78
C HIS A 104 -1.59 33.29 12.31
N GLY A 105 -0.51 32.93 13.02
CA GLY A 105 -0.46 32.84 14.49
C GLY A 105 -1.26 33.90 15.26
N GLU A 106 -1.89 33.45 16.34
CA GLU A 106 -2.92 34.08 17.17
C GLU A 106 -2.51 35.37 17.95
N HIS A 107 -1.59 36.18 17.40
CA HIS A 107 -1.12 37.43 18.00
C HIS A 107 -1.34 38.64 17.07
N GLY A 108 -2.57 38.78 16.58
CA GLY A 108 -3.03 39.97 15.85
C GLY A 108 -3.51 41.09 16.76
N LEU A 109 -2.66 41.64 17.64
CA LEU A 109 -2.91 42.97 18.23
C LEU A 109 -1.62 43.81 18.22
N PRO A 110 -1.51 44.82 17.33
CA PRO A 110 -0.47 45.82 17.45
C PRO A 110 -0.74 46.69 18.69
N ARG A 111 0.30 46.94 19.48
CA ARG A 111 0.32 48.03 20.47
C ARG A 111 0.54 49.36 19.77
#